data_AF-A0ABD2SFK3-F1
#
_entry.id   AF-A0ABD2SFK3-F1
#
_cell.length_a   1.000
_cell.length_b   1.000
_cell.length_c   1.000
_cell.angle_alpha   90.00
_cell.angle_beta   90.00
_cell.angle_gamma   90.00
#
_symmetry.space_group_name_H-M   'P 1'
#
loop_
_entity.id
_entity.type
_entity.pdbx_description
1 polymer ?
#
loop_
_entity_poly.entity_id
_entity_poly.type
_entity_poly.pdbx_seq_one_letter_code
_entity_poly.pdbx_strand_id
1 'polypeptide(L)'
;MAGPLSPATTLRLKPFYAVRFFTHYRRPIKLLNPNFYSSYPPKLHPAPYLSRRRSFCSVVSAAISSGEAVERPKFENIETKEGVKTEQVREFRKRLRVADIKGGPEEGLDRLGETLVVRGWVRTVRAQSSVTFIDINDGSCLSNMQCVMGSDADGYDQVENGLISTGASVWIEGTVVSSQGSKHKIELKVQKLVVVGKSDPSFPIQKKRVSREFLRTKAHLRPRTNTFGAVSRVRNALSYATHKFFQENGFVWVSSPIITASDCEGAGEQFCVTTLIPNSNEGGDSPVSAIPTTESGSVDWSQDFFGKRAYLTVSGQLNGETYATALSDIYTFGPTFRAENSNTSRHLAEFWMIEPELAFADLDDDMACATAYLQCNMCWRIAKKIWIFLTLGLRKGSSIDLPMLLRRTLCS
;
A
#
# COMPACT_ATOMS: atom_id res chain seq x y z
N MET A 1 -28.95 26.90 25.09
CA MET A 1 -28.28 27.80 24.13
C MET A 1 -27.20 27.01 23.41
N ALA A 2 -27.50 26.55 22.19
CA ALA A 2 -26.60 25.75 21.37
C ALA A 2 -25.90 26.70 20.38
N GLY A 3 -24.56 26.74 20.42
CA GLY A 3 -23.76 27.51 19.46
C GLY A 3 -23.64 26.77 18.12
N PRO A 4 -23.59 27.49 16.99
CA PRO A 4 -23.56 26.87 15.67
C PRO A 4 -22.20 26.21 15.41
N LEU A 5 -22.23 24.97 14.90
CA LEU A 5 -21.08 24.27 14.35
C LEU A 5 -20.60 24.98 13.07
N SER A 6 -19.38 25.49 13.09
CA SER A 6 -18.73 26.09 11.92
C SER A 6 -18.36 24.99 10.90
N PRO A 7 -18.51 25.23 9.58
CA PRO A 7 -18.21 24.21 8.57
C PRO A 7 -16.71 23.87 8.54
N ALA A 8 -16.43 22.58 8.39
CA ALA A 8 -15.07 22.05 8.31
C ALA A 8 -14.33 22.63 7.09
N THR A 9 -13.25 23.37 7.34
CA THR A 9 -12.36 23.86 6.29
C THR A 9 -11.78 22.71 5.47
N THR A 10 -12.12 22.68 4.18
CA THR A 10 -11.55 21.74 3.21
C THR A 10 -10.08 22.05 3.01
N LEU A 11 -9.19 21.39 3.76
CA LEU A 11 -7.74 21.43 3.51
C LEU A 11 -7.42 20.54 2.30
N ARG A 12 -7.72 21.07 1.12
CA ARG A 12 -7.24 20.54 -0.16
C ARG A 12 -5.73 20.79 -0.20
N LEU A 13 -4.93 19.74 -0.08
CA LEU A 13 -3.48 19.82 -0.35
C LEU A 13 -3.30 20.38 -1.76
N LYS A 14 -2.54 21.48 -1.90
CA LYS A 14 -2.22 22.08 -3.20
C LYS A 14 -1.55 21.03 -4.10
N PRO A 15 -2.04 20.82 -5.34
CA PRO A 15 -1.51 19.79 -6.22
C PRO A 15 -0.28 20.35 -6.94
N PHE A 16 0.89 20.25 -6.34
CA PHE A 16 2.15 20.45 -7.06
C PHE A 16 3.11 19.29 -6.86
N TYR A 17 2.63 18.04 -6.92
CA TYR A 17 3.49 16.86 -7.08
C TYR A 17 2.74 15.69 -7.75
N ALA A 18 2.13 15.94 -8.92
CA ALA A 18 1.71 14.88 -9.83
C ALA A 18 1.39 15.48 -11.21
N VAL A 19 2.29 15.33 -12.18
CA VAL A 19 2.00 15.63 -13.59
C VAL A 19 1.06 14.54 -14.09
N ARG A 20 -0.21 14.88 -14.35
CA ARG A 20 -1.17 14.02 -15.06
C ARG A 20 -1.39 14.58 -16.45
N PHE A 21 -0.94 13.85 -17.48
CA PHE A 21 -1.34 14.10 -18.85
C PHE A 21 -2.78 13.60 -19.04
N PHE A 22 -3.71 14.51 -19.29
CA PHE A 22 -5.05 14.20 -19.78
C PHE A 22 -4.98 14.13 -21.31
N THR A 23 -5.24 12.97 -21.90
CA THR A 23 -5.48 12.84 -23.34
C THR A 23 -6.96 12.68 -23.59
N HIS A 24 -7.56 13.69 -24.22
CA HIS A 24 -8.91 13.65 -24.78
C HIS A 24 -8.98 12.66 -25.95
N TYR A 25 -9.91 11.71 -25.90
CA TYR A 25 -10.26 10.88 -27.05
C TYR A 25 -11.71 11.18 -27.46
N ARG A 26 -11.87 11.80 -28.64
CA ARG A 26 -13.18 11.97 -29.31
C ARG A 26 -13.51 10.70 -30.09
N ARG A 27 -14.72 10.16 -29.90
CA ARG A 27 -15.32 9.13 -30.77
C ARG A 27 -15.74 9.72 -32.12
N PRO A 28 -15.74 8.92 -33.20
CA PRO A 28 -16.77 9.05 -34.21
C PRO A 28 -17.59 7.75 -34.36
N ILE A 29 -18.90 7.95 -34.45
CA ILE A 29 -19.94 6.97 -34.78
C ILE A 29 -19.95 6.77 -36.30
N LYS A 30 -20.08 5.52 -36.77
CA LYS A 30 -20.82 5.19 -38.01
C LYS A 30 -21.50 3.81 -37.87
N LEU A 31 -22.81 3.82 -38.10
CA LEU A 31 -23.71 2.68 -38.32
C LEU A 31 -23.51 2.09 -39.73
N LEU A 32 -23.70 0.77 -39.88
CA LEU A 32 -24.48 0.15 -40.97
C LEU A 32 -24.74 -1.35 -40.67
N ASN A 33 -25.90 -1.80 -41.15
CA ASN A 33 -26.71 -2.95 -40.73
C ASN A 33 -26.40 -4.28 -41.48
N PRO A 34 -27.05 -5.42 -41.12
CA PRO A 34 -26.58 -6.80 -41.32
C PRO A 34 -27.24 -7.56 -42.50
N ASN A 35 -26.67 -8.73 -42.85
CA ASN A 35 -27.33 -10.05 -43.03
C ASN A 35 -26.50 -11.01 -43.92
N PHE A 36 -26.28 -12.25 -43.46
CA PHE A 36 -26.74 -13.53 -44.07
C PHE A 36 -25.86 -14.75 -43.68
N TYR A 37 -26.49 -15.68 -42.95
CA TYR A 37 -26.45 -17.16 -42.92
C TYR A 37 -25.19 -18.02 -43.17
N SER A 38 -24.97 -18.92 -42.19
CA SER A 38 -24.76 -20.39 -42.24
C SER A 38 -23.55 -20.99 -42.97
N SER A 39 -22.69 -21.71 -42.23
CA SER A 39 -22.50 -23.19 -42.31
C SER A 39 -21.23 -23.67 -41.56
N TYR A 40 -21.34 -24.81 -40.86
CA TYR A 40 -20.26 -25.64 -40.27
C TYR A 40 -20.22 -26.99 -41.01
N PRO A 41 -19.24 -27.92 -40.82
CA PRO A 41 -17.83 -27.83 -40.39
C PRO A 41 -16.88 -28.63 -41.35
N PRO A 42 -15.57 -28.84 -41.06
CA PRO A 42 -15.16 -30.12 -40.43
C PRO A 42 -13.90 -30.07 -39.51
N LYS A 43 -13.58 -31.23 -38.89
CA LYS A 43 -12.63 -31.48 -37.79
C LYS A 43 -11.14 -31.68 -38.20
N LEU A 44 -10.25 -31.23 -37.29
CA LEU A 44 -8.94 -31.74 -36.79
C LEU A 44 -7.82 -32.27 -37.71
N HIS A 45 -6.62 -31.66 -37.62
CA HIS A 45 -5.36 -32.27 -37.14
C HIS A 45 -4.30 -31.16 -36.80
N PRO A 46 -3.34 -31.40 -35.89
CA PRO A 46 -2.47 -30.36 -35.33
C PRO A 46 -1.17 -30.16 -36.14
N ALA A 47 -0.77 -28.91 -36.39
CA ALA A 47 0.55 -28.56 -36.91
C ALA A 47 1.19 -27.46 -36.04
N PRO A 48 2.52 -27.49 -35.80
CA PRO A 48 3.17 -26.69 -34.76
C PRO A 48 3.71 -25.39 -35.33
N TYR A 49 3.21 -24.21 -34.93
CA TYR A 49 3.83 -22.95 -35.33
C TYR A 49 3.81 -21.86 -34.25
N LEU A 50 5.00 -21.68 -33.67
CA LEU A 50 5.76 -20.43 -33.55
C LEU A 50 5.00 -19.15 -33.17
N SER A 51 5.43 -18.61 -32.03
CA SER A 51 5.01 -17.34 -31.45
C SER A 51 5.26 -16.15 -32.39
N ARG A 52 4.19 -15.54 -32.88
CA ARG A 52 4.25 -14.27 -33.62
C ARG A 52 3.72 -13.14 -32.73
N ARG A 53 4.60 -12.58 -31.87
CA ARG A 53 4.33 -11.31 -31.18
C ARG A 53 4.28 -10.19 -32.23
N ARG A 54 3.10 -9.63 -32.47
CA ARG A 54 2.95 -8.36 -33.19
C ARG A 54 3.28 -7.22 -32.23
N SER A 55 4.43 -6.59 -32.43
CA SER A 55 4.77 -5.30 -31.81
C SER A 55 4.24 -4.17 -32.70
N PHE A 56 3.41 -3.30 -32.14
CA PHE A 56 3.01 -2.05 -32.78
C PHE A 56 4.08 -0.99 -32.43
N CYS A 57 4.93 -0.66 -33.40
CA CYS A 57 5.80 0.52 -33.36
C CYS A 57 5.06 1.70 -34.00
N SER A 58 4.77 2.75 -33.23
CA SER A 58 4.49 4.07 -33.80
C SER A 58 5.69 4.99 -33.54
N VAL A 59 6.47 5.21 -34.59
CA VAL A 59 7.51 6.25 -34.67
C VAL A 59 6.82 7.57 -35.00
N VAL A 60 7.06 8.61 -34.21
CA VAL A 60 6.92 10.00 -34.67
C VAL A 60 8.16 10.76 -34.25
N SER A 61 8.94 11.20 -35.25
CA SER A 61 10.05 12.12 -35.14
C SER A 61 9.72 13.36 -35.98
N ALA A 62 9.83 14.55 -35.37
CA ALA A 62 10.08 15.89 -35.96
C ALA A 62 9.91 16.92 -34.81
N ALA A 63 10.99 17.54 -34.28
CA ALA A 63 11.59 18.82 -34.69
C ALA A 63 10.58 19.99 -34.66
N ILE A 64 10.78 21.10 -33.92
CA ILE A 64 11.77 22.19 -34.11
C ILE A 64 11.81 23.11 -32.85
N SER A 65 13.03 23.56 -32.48
CA SER A 65 13.52 24.87 -31.93
C SER A 65 12.60 25.72 -31.01
N SER A 66 13.03 26.36 -29.91
CA SER A 66 14.25 27.12 -29.61
C SER A 66 14.29 27.50 -28.11
N GLY A 67 15.47 27.84 -27.56
CA GLY A 67 15.58 28.80 -26.45
C GLY A 67 16.10 28.31 -25.09
N GLU A 68 17.41 28.54 -24.88
CA GLU A 68 18.15 28.75 -23.63
C GLU A 68 18.45 27.59 -22.67
N ALA A 69 19.75 27.34 -22.58
CA ALA A 69 20.42 26.29 -21.83
C ALA A 69 20.66 26.70 -20.37
N VAL A 70 20.38 25.79 -19.44
CA VAL A 70 20.98 25.78 -18.11
C VAL A 70 21.74 24.46 -17.99
N GLU A 71 23.07 24.57 -17.94
CA GLU A 71 23.99 23.43 -17.86
C GLU A 71 23.77 22.61 -16.58
N ARG A 72 23.59 21.30 -16.75
CA ARG A 72 23.68 20.30 -15.68
C ARG A 72 25.04 19.59 -15.80
N PRO A 73 25.74 19.28 -14.71
CA PRO A 73 27.05 18.66 -14.80
C PRO A 73 26.95 17.26 -15.41
N LYS A 74 27.79 17.00 -16.42
CA LYS A 74 27.95 15.70 -17.07
C LYS A 74 28.70 14.76 -16.13
N PHE A 75 28.12 13.60 -15.83
CA PHE A 75 28.86 12.47 -15.30
C PHE A 75 29.39 11.66 -16.48
N GLU A 76 30.71 11.57 -16.61
CA GLU A 76 31.39 10.73 -17.60
C GLU A 76 31.20 9.24 -17.27
N ASN A 77 30.67 8.47 -18.22
CA ASN A 77 30.68 7.02 -18.18
C ASN A 77 31.68 6.53 -19.22
N ILE A 78 32.57 5.66 -18.76
CA ILE A 78 33.61 4.97 -19.51
C ILE A 78 32.99 4.15 -20.65
N GLU A 79 33.51 4.34 -21.86
CA GLU A 79 33.14 3.60 -23.07
C GLU A 79 33.53 2.13 -22.96
N THR A 80 32.58 1.24 -23.30
CA THR A 80 32.91 -0.10 -23.78
C THR A 80 32.13 -0.37 -25.08
N LYS A 81 32.87 -0.88 -26.06
CA LYS A 81 32.51 -1.01 -27.47
C LYS A 81 31.43 -2.07 -27.73
N GLU A 82 30.60 -1.75 -28.72
CA GLU A 82 29.84 -2.58 -29.67
C GLU A 82 29.31 -3.97 -29.26
N GLY A 83 27.98 -4.13 -29.31
CA GLY A 83 27.32 -5.42 -29.45
C GLY A 83 25.90 -5.48 -28.88
N VAL A 84 24.89 -5.43 -29.77
CA VAL A 84 23.47 -5.73 -29.51
C VAL A 84 22.76 -4.81 -28.48
N LYS A 85 22.00 -3.83 -28.98
CA LYS A 85 21.04 -3.08 -28.16
C LYS A 85 19.82 -3.95 -27.82
N THR A 86 19.97 -4.89 -26.90
CA THR A 86 18.84 -5.25 -26.03
C THR A 86 18.45 -3.98 -25.28
N GLU A 87 17.19 -3.57 -25.34
CA GLU A 87 16.66 -2.54 -24.44
C GLU A 87 16.84 -3.05 -23.00
N GLN A 88 17.98 -2.72 -22.39
CA GLN A 88 18.20 -2.98 -20.98
C GLN A 88 17.16 -2.14 -20.25
N VAL A 89 16.16 -2.80 -19.68
CA VAL A 89 15.23 -2.18 -18.75
C VAL A 89 16.07 -1.48 -17.69
N ARG A 90 15.97 -0.14 -17.62
CA ARG A 90 16.73 0.64 -16.65
C ARG A 90 16.47 0.08 -15.26
N GLU A 91 17.53 -0.21 -14.52
CA GLU A 91 17.41 -0.76 -13.18
C GLU A 91 16.55 0.18 -12.31
N PHE A 92 15.58 -0.40 -11.60
CA PHE A 92 14.79 0.33 -10.63
C PHE A 92 15.70 0.88 -9.52
N ARG A 93 15.97 2.19 -9.54
CA ARG A 93 16.85 2.84 -8.55
C ARG A 93 16.24 2.76 -7.16
N LYS A 94 16.78 1.86 -6.33
CA LYS A 94 16.42 1.74 -4.92
C LYS A 94 17.10 2.87 -4.13
N ARG A 95 16.31 3.59 -3.34
CA ARG A 95 16.87 4.47 -2.30
C ARG A 95 17.43 3.60 -1.18
N LEU A 96 18.58 3.98 -0.61
CA LEU A 96 19.06 3.43 0.64
C LEU A 96 18.07 3.71 1.77
N ARG A 97 17.63 2.67 2.49
CA ARG A 97 16.68 2.79 3.60
C ARG A 97 17.39 2.63 4.93
N VAL A 98 16.80 3.16 6.00
CA VAL A 98 17.33 2.97 7.37
C VAL A 98 17.42 1.48 7.73
N ALA A 99 16.46 0.67 7.27
CA ALA A 99 16.49 -0.79 7.43
C ALA A 99 17.67 -1.46 6.72
N ASP A 100 18.16 -0.91 5.61
CA ASP A 100 19.30 -1.47 4.87
C ASP A 100 20.64 -1.14 5.54
N ILE A 101 20.66 -0.06 6.34
CA ILE A 101 21.83 0.36 7.12
C ILE A 101 21.88 -0.40 8.46
N LYS A 102 20.75 -0.48 9.17
CA LYS A 102 20.70 -0.95 10.56
C LYS A 102 20.05 -2.33 10.74
N GLY A 103 19.52 -2.93 9.68
CA GLY A 103 18.73 -4.16 9.78
C GLY A 103 19.55 -5.45 9.81
N GLY A 104 20.86 -5.37 9.56
CA GLY A 104 21.78 -6.51 9.64
C GLY A 104 22.14 -6.89 11.08
N PRO A 105 22.84 -8.03 11.29
CA PRO A 105 23.25 -8.51 12.60
C PRO A 105 24.17 -7.53 13.35
N GLU A 106 25.02 -6.81 12.60
CA GLU A 106 25.95 -5.79 13.12
C GLU A 106 25.27 -4.43 13.39
N GLU A 107 23.98 -4.29 13.05
CA GLU A 107 23.19 -3.06 13.20
C GLU A 107 23.86 -1.79 12.61
N GLY A 108 24.68 -1.96 11.58
CA GLY A 108 25.37 -0.89 10.85
C GLY A 108 26.81 -0.62 11.30
N LEU A 109 27.36 -1.36 12.27
CA LEU A 109 28.78 -1.27 12.64
C LEU A 109 29.72 -1.67 11.50
N ASP A 110 29.25 -2.51 10.59
CA ASP A 110 29.93 -2.90 9.34
C ASP A 110 30.11 -1.73 8.35
N ARG A 111 29.44 -0.60 8.59
CA ARG A 111 29.44 0.57 7.70
C ARG A 111 30.19 1.78 8.25
N LEU A 112 30.97 1.62 9.31
CA LEU A 112 31.73 2.71 9.93
C LEU A 112 32.69 3.36 8.90
N GLY A 113 32.69 4.69 8.87
CA GLY A 113 33.50 5.47 7.92
C GLY A 113 32.84 5.68 6.55
N GLU A 114 31.76 4.97 6.22
CA GLU A 114 31.03 5.21 4.97
C GLU A 114 30.31 6.55 5.00
N THR A 115 30.39 7.32 3.91
CA THR A 115 29.54 8.48 3.68
C THR A 115 28.26 8.04 2.97
N LEU A 116 27.12 8.29 3.61
CA LEU A 116 25.81 7.83 3.15
C LEU A 116 24.82 8.99 3.08
N VAL A 117 23.85 8.84 2.18
CA VAL A 117 22.70 9.74 2.06
C VAL A 117 21.46 9.04 2.60
N VAL A 118 20.87 9.61 3.65
CA VAL A 118 19.61 9.16 4.24
C VAL A 118 18.51 10.19 4.00
N ARG A 119 17.28 9.72 3.79
CA ARG A 119 16.11 10.57 3.57
C ARG A 119 14.95 10.05 4.41
N GLY A 120 14.26 10.95 5.10
CA GLY A 120 13.16 10.56 5.97
C GLY A 120 12.45 11.75 6.58
N TRP A 121 11.65 11.47 7.60
CA TRP A 121 10.92 12.48 8.36
C TRP A 121 11.51 12.60 9.76
N VAL A 122 11.69 13.83 10.21
CA VAL A 122 12.17 14.16 11.55
C VAL A 122 11.16 13.66 12.58
N ARG A 123 11.62 12.80 13.48
CA ARG A 123 10.84 12.28 14.62
C ARG A 123 11.03 13.14 15.84
N THR A 124 12.26 13.55 16.10
CA THR A 124 12.60 14.49 17.17
C THR A 124 13.83 15.28 16.77
N VAL A 125 13.85 16.55 17.14
CA VAL A 125 15.02 17.41 17.06
C VAL A 125 15.35 17.89 18.46
N ARG A 126 16.65 17.92 18.81
CA ARG A 126 17.17 18.50 20.05
C ARG A 126 18.36 19.37 19.69
N ALA A 127 18.16 20.68 19.64
CA ALA A 127 19.22 21.64 19.43
C ALA A 127 19.89 21.97 20.78
N GLN A 128 21.22 21.99 20.78
CA GLN A 128 22.08 22.51 21.85
C GLN A 128 22.98 23.59 21.23
N SER A 129 23.73 24.32 22.05
CA SER A 129 24.45 25.53 21.63
C SER A 129 25.39 25.36 20.42
N SER A 130 25.99 24.19 20.23
CA SER A 130 26.92 23.91 19.12
C SER A 130 26.64 22.61 18.36
N VAL A 131 25.67 21.81 18.82
CA VAL A 131 25.37 20.49 18.28
C VAL A 131 23.86 20.26 18.28
N THR A 132 23.34 19.73 17.17
CA THR A 132 21.94 19.37 17.02
C THR A 132 21.78 17.88 16.76
N PHE A 133 20.93 17.23 17.56
CA PHE A 133 20.60 15.82 17.43
C PHE A 133 19.24 15.67 16.72
N ILE A 134 19.24 15.00 15.57
CA ILE A 134 18.06 14.80 14.74
C ILE A 134 17.80 13.30 14.61
N ASP A 135 16.70 12.81 15.16
CA ASP A 135 16.22 11.46 14.90
C ASP A 135 15.33 11.49 13.66
N ILE A 136 15.70 10.76 12.61
CA ILE A 136 14.86 10.58 11.42
C ILE A 136 14.31 9.16 11.33
N ASN A 137 13.13 9.01 10.72
CA ASN A 137 12.57 7.72 10.36
C ASN A 137 12.02 7.77 8.94
N ASP A 138 12.24 6.71 8.19
CA ASP A 138 11.87 6.63 6.78
C ASP A 138 10.76 5.60 6.49
N GLY A 139 10.20 4.99 7.55
CA GLY A 139 9.14 3.99 7.51
C GLY A 139 9.62 2.54 7.29
N SER A 140 10.87 2.34 6.86
CA SER A 140 11.39 1.01 6.49
C SER A 140 11.51 0.05 7.67
N CYS A 141 11.82 0.56 8.87
CA CYS A 141 11.85 -0.17 10.13
C CYS A 141 11.35 0.68 11.30
N LEU A 142 11.29 0.11 12.51
CA LEU A 142 10.97 0.88 13.72
C LEU A 142 12.15 1.69 14.24
N SER A 143 13.38 1.24 13.99
CA SER A 143 14.58 1.97 14.41
C SER A 143 14.68 3.31 13.68
N ASN A 144 15.04 4.36 14.40
CA ASN A 144 15.39 5.66 13.84
C ASN A 144 16.87 5.68 13.45
N MET A 145 17.23 6.59 12.56
CA MET A 145 18.62 6.99 12.33
C MET A 145 18.89 8.28 13.09
N GLN A 146 19.83 8.23 14.05
CA GLN A 146 20.29 9.43 14.76
C GLN A 146 21.31 10.14 13.88
N CYS A 147 21.10 11.43 13.65
CA CYS A 147 22.00 12.30 12.91
C CYS A 147 22.50 13.39 13.86
N VAL A 148 23.81 13.58 13.93
CA VAL A 148 24.47 14.57 14.79
C VAL A 148 25.09 15.63 13.89
N MET A 149 24.59 16.86 14.02
CA MET A 149 24.97 17.99 13.17
C MET A 149 25.66 19.06 14.02
N GLY A 150 26.92 19.36 13.72
CA GLY A 150 27.64 20.49 14.30
C GLY A 150 27.34 21.79 13.57
N SER A 151 27.69 22.92 14.17
CA SER A 151 27.54 24.26 13.58
C SER A 151 28.38 24.47 12.31
N ASP A 152 29.35 23.61 12.06
CA ASP A 152 30.23 23.59 10.88
C ASP A 152 29.62 22.87 9.67
N ALA A 153 28.51 22.15 9.83
CA ALA A 153 27.88 21.39 8.76
C ALA A 153 27.09 22.28 7.78
N ASP A 154 27.10 21.92 6.49
CA ASP A 154 26.33 22.63 5.45
C ASP A 154 24.82 22.49 5.72
N GLY A 155 24.13 23.63 5.78
CA GLY A 155 22.70 23.71 6.10
C GLY A 155 22.37 23.91 7.58
N TYR A 156 23.34 24.21 8.46
CA TYR A 156 23.08 24.46 9.88
C TYR A 156 22.20 25.70 10.12
N ASP A 157 22.28 26.69 9.24
CA ASP A 157 21.39 27.86 9.20
C ASP A 157 19.89 27.46 9.17
N GLN A 158 19.54 26.32 8.56
CA GLN A 158 18.17 25.80 8.56
C GLN A 158 17.72 25.33 9.95
N VAL A 159 18.65 24.89 10.81
CA VAL A 159 18.38 24.58 12.21
C VAL A 159 18.10 25.87 12.99
N GLU A 160 18.97 26.87 12.85
CA GLU A 160 18.86 28.16 13.55
C GLU A 160 17.57 28.90 13.16
N ASN A 161 17.18 28.83 11.89
CA ASN A 161 15.93 29.39 11.37
C ASN A 161 14.68 28.55 11.74
N GLY A 162 14.83 27.49 12.53
CA GLY A 162 13.71 26.66 13.00
C GLY A 162 13.01 25.85 11.90
N LEU A 163 13.64 25.64 10.75
CA LEU A 163 13.05 24.90 9.62
C LEU A 163 13.03 23.39 9.86
N ILE A 164 13.90 22.89 10.73
CA ILE A 164 13.95 21.48 11.14
C ILE A 164 13.03 21.26 12.33
N SER A 165 11.79 20.86 12.04
CA SER A 165 10.77 20.57 13.06
C SER A 165 10.27 19.13 12.98
N THR A 166 9.61 18.65 14.02
CA THR A 166 8.97 17.32 14.02
C THR A 166 8.00 17.20 12.85
N GLY A 167 8.14 16.14 12.05
CA GLY A 167 7.33 15.89 10.85
C GLY A 167 7.92 16.46 9.56
N ALA A 168 8.96 17.30 9.63
CA ALA A 168 9.65 17.83 8.44
C ALA A 168 10.34 16.70 7.67
N SER A 169 10.37 16.79 6.34
CA SER A 169 11.12 15.85 5.49
C SER A 169 12.49 16.41 5.16
N VAL A 170 13.51 15.57 5.32
CA VAL A 170 14.91 15.97 5.20
C VAL A 170 15.69 15.00 4.31
N TRP A 171 16.72 15.54 3.69
CA TRP A 171 17.78 14.84 2.99
C TRP A 171 19.08 15.14 3.75
N ILE A 172 19.79 14.10 4.19
CA ILE A 172 20.96 14.23 5.04
C ILE A 172 22.08 13.39 4.46
N GLU A 173 23.23 14.01 4.23
CA GLU A 173 24.49 13.36 3.89
C GLU A 173 25.43 13.45 5.09
N GLY A 174 26.09 12.34 5.38
CA GLY A 174 27.05 12.29 6.49
C GLY A 174 27.81 10.98 6.57
N THR A 175 28.76 10.93 7.49
CA THR A 175 29.61 9.76 7.73
C THR A 175 29.06 8.93 8.87
N VAL A 176 28.99 7.61 8.69
CA VAL A 176 28.59 6.69 9.75
C VAL A 176 29.71 6.57 10.77
N VAL A 177 29.39 6.82 12.03
CA VAL A 177 30.33 6.73 13.15
C VAL A 177 29.73 5.90 14.28
N SER A 178 30.58 5.37 15.16
CA SER A 178 30.11 4.71 16.37
C SER A 178 29.42 5.74 17.25
N SER A 179 28.21 5.43 17.73
CA SER A 179 27.51 6.35 18.61
C SER A 179 28.18 6.39 19.97
N GLN A 180 28.24 7.57 20.55
CA GLN A 180 28.67 7.77 21.94
C GLN A 180 27.53 7.47 22.94
N GLY A 181 26.30 7.35 22.45
CA GLY A 181 25.11 7.10 23.28
C GLY A 181 24.77 5.61 23.39
N SER A 182 24.16 5.21 24.50
CA SER A 182 23.75 3.81 24.73
C SER A 182 22.54 3.34 23.91
N LYS A 183 21.81 4.26 23.27
CA LYS A 183 20.53 3.98 22.59
C LYS A 183 20.71 3.40 21.19
N HIS A 184 21.82 3.71 20.53
CA HIS A 184 22.10 3.33 19.14
C HIS A 184 23.56 2.87 19.04
N LYS A 185 23.87 1.86 18.22
CA LYS A 185 25.27 1.44 18.02
C LYS A 185 26.04 2.41 17.10
N ILE A 186 25.33 2.98 16.13
CA ILE A 186 25.87 3.94 15.17
C ILE A 186 25.02 5.21 15.12
N GLU A 187 25.64 6.28 14.66
CA GLU A 187 25.00 7.55 14.32
C GLU A 187 25.62 8.14 13.05
N LEU A 188 24.93 9.09 12.43
CA LEU A 188 25.40 9.77 11.23
C LEU A 188 25.95 11.15 11.62
N LYS A 189 27.27 11.35 11.49
CA LYS A 189 27.88 12.67 11.61
C LYS A 189 27.56 13.46 10.34
N VAL A 190 26.69 14.45 10.46
CA VAL A 190 26.12 15.19 9.32
C VAL A 190 27.18 16.10 8.71
N GLN A 191 27.34 16.01 7.40
CA GLN A 191 28.15 16.92 6.58
C GLN A 191 27.27 17.95 5.90
N LYS A 192 26.09 17.52 5.40
CA LYS A 192 25.13 18.37 4.69
C LYS A 192 23.70 17.98 5.00
N LEU A 193 22.84 18.97 5.24
CA LEU A 193 21.41 18.79 5.43
C LEU A 193 20.60 19.72 4.54
N VAL A 194 19.57 19.16 3.90
CA VAL A 194 18.59 19.92 3.13
C VAL A 194 17.17 19.58 3.60
N VAL A 195 16.43 20.59 4.04
CA VAL A 195 14.98 20.45 4.29
C VAL A 195 14.27 20.36 2.94
N VAL A 196 13.71 19.19 2.65
CA VAL A 196 12.94 18.93 1.43
C VAL A 196 11.51 19.47 1.57
N GLY A 197 10.97 19.45 2.79
CA GLY A 197 9.61 19.88 3.06
C GLY A 197 9.44 20.25 4.52
N LYS A 198 8.92 21.46 4.75
CA LYS A 198 8.68 22.03 6.09
C LYS A 198 7.50 21.32 6.77
N SER A 199 7.46 21.36 8.09
CA SER A 199 6.34 20.88 8.90
C SER A 199 5.80 22.00 9.78
N ASP A 200 4.48 22.16 9.75
CA ASP A 200 3.78 23.20 10.51
C ASP A 200 3.74 22.85 12.01
N PRO A 201 3.85 23.84 12.92
CA PRO A 201 3.74 23.60 14.36
C PRO A 201 2.43 22.91 14.78
N SER A 202 1.34 23.08 14.03
CA SER A 202 0.05 22.40 14.24
C SER A 202 0.07 20.90 13.90
N PHE A 203 1.21 20.34 13.48
CA PHE A 203 1.35 18.92 13.20
C PHE A 203 0.85 18.08 14.40
N PRO A 204 -0.17 17.22 14.22
CA PRO A 204 -0.90 16.65 15.36
C PRO A 204 -0.16 15.50 16.07
N ILE A 205 0.87 14.93 15.44
CA ILE A 205 1.63 13.79 15.98
C ILE A 205 2.95 14.32 16.57
N GLN A 206 2.84 15.05 17.68
CA GLN A 206 3.98 15.55 18.43
C GLN A 206 4.65 14.46 19.26
N LYS A 207 5.81 14.76 19.87
CA LYS A 207 6.53 13.89 20.82
C LYS A 207 5.80 13.78 22.18
N LYS A 208 4.51 13.46 22.15
CA LYS A 208 3.66 13.22 23.32
C LYS A 208 2.86 11.93 23.10
N ARG A 209 2.40 11.32 24.19
CA ARG A 209 1.54 10.15 24.08
C ARG A 209 0.20 10.58 23.49
N VAL A 210 -0.22 9.91 22.43
CA VAL A 210 -1.48 10.18 21.72
C VAL A 210 -2.38 8.96 21.86
N SER A 211 -3.67 9.17 22.13
CA SER A 211 -4.62 8.07 22.27
C SER A 211 -4.88 7.40 20.90
N ARG A 212 -5.26 6.11 20.92
CA ARG A 212 -5.65 5.41 19.68
C ARG A 212 -6.87 6.05 19.02
N GLU A 213 -7.79 6.57 19.83
CA GLU A 213 -9.01 7.24 19.34
C GLU A 213 -8.68 8.52 18.58
N PHE A 214 -7.80 9.37 19.14
CA PHE A 214 -7.32 10.54 18.40
C PHE A 214 -6.61 10.14 17.11
N LEU A 215 -5.80 9.07 17.11
CA LEU A 215 -5.13 8.60 15.90
C LEU A 215 -6.11 8.06 14.84
N ARG A 216 -7.32 7.62 15.21
CA ARG A 216 -8.37 7.26 14.24
C ARG A 216 -8.88 8.51 13.51
N THR A 217 -9.05 9.64 14.20
CA THR A 217 -9.45 10.91 13.56
C THR A 217 -8.36 11.47 12.62
N LYS A 218 -7.10 11.06 12.81
CA LYS A 218 -5.95 11.39 11.96
C LYS A 218 -5.41 10.18 11.20
N ALA A 219 -6.29 9.35 10.66
CA ALA A 219 -5.94 8.11 9.95
C ALA A 219 -4.91 8.28 8.82
N HIS A 220 -4.90 9.43 8.12
CA HIS A 220 -3.94 9.74 7.06
C HIS A 220 -2.51 10.00 7.57
N LEU A 221 -2.34 10.36 8.85
CA LEU A 221 -1.02 10.62 9.46
C LEU A 221 -0.56 9.51 10.40
N ARG A 222 -1.48 8.73 10.99
CA ARG A 222 -1.14 7.69 11.98
C ARG A 222 -0.08 6.67 11.53
N PRO A 223 0.11 6.30 10.24
CA PRO A 223 1.19 5.39 9.84
C PRO A 223 2.59 5.91 10.19
N ARG A 224 2.73 7.23 10.42
CA ARG A 224 3.97 7.84 10.92
C ARG A 224 4.23 7.58 12.41
N THR A 225 3.33 6.92 13.14
CA THR A 225 3.57 6.48 14.53
C THR A 225 4.23 5.10 14.57
N ASN A 226 4.88 4.78 15.69
CA ASN A 226 5.55 3.49 15.85
C ASN A 226 4.57 2.32 15.74
N THR A 227 3.41 2.42 16.42
CA THR A 227 2.39 1.38 16.46
C THR A 227 1.82 1.11 15.08
N PHE A 228 1.29 2.14 14.39
CA PHE A 228 0.63 1.92 13.10
C PHE A 228 1.62 1.64 11.97
N GLY A 229 2.84 2.19 12.02
CA GLY A 229 3.91 1.78 11.11
C GLY A 229 4.27 0.30 11.28
N ALA A 230 4.30 -0.22 12.51
CA ALA A 230 4.48 -1.65 12.76
C ALA A 230 3.29 -2.45 12.21
N VAL A 231 2.04 -2.09 12.57
CA VAL A 231 0.83 -2.77 12.07
C VAL A 231 0.80 -2.85 10.55
N SER A 232 1.12 -1.76 9.84
CA SER A 232 1.17 -1.77 8.37
C SER A 232 2.22 -2.75 7.82
N ARG A 233 3.43 -2.80 8.41
CA ARG A 233 4.47 -3.75 7.97
C ARG A 233 4.09 -5.20 8.26
N VAL A 234 3.44 -5.46 9.41
CA VAL A 234 2.92 -6.78 9.76
C VAL A 234 1.83 -7.22 8.78
N ARG A 235 0.85 -6.34 8.50
CA ARG A 235 -0.21 -6.61 7.51
C ARG A 235 0.38 -6.93 6.14
N ASN A 236 1.35 -6.15 5.67
CA ASN A 236 2.05 -6.43 4.41
C ASN A 236 2.75 -7.81 4.41
N ALA A 237 3.44 -8.15 5.50
CA ALA A 237 4.12 -9.44 5.60
C ALA A 237 3.12 -10.61 5.61
N LEU A 238 1.99 -10.47 6.30
CA LEU A 238 0.91 -11.45 6.31
C LEU A 238 0.31 -11.61 4.91
N SER A 239 -0.04 -10.52 4.24
CA SER A 239 -0.57 -10.59 2.86
C SER A 239 0.39 -11.27 1.89
N TYR A 240 1.69 -10.98 1.99
CA TYR A 240 2.71 -11.68 1.20
C TYR A 240 2.79 -13.17 1.55
N ALA A 241 2.74 -13.52 2.84
CA ALA A 241 2.77 -14.90 3.30
C ALA A 241 1.53 -15.68 2.83
N THR A 242 0.35 -15.06 2.84
CA THR A 242 -0.89 -15.63 2.28
C THR A 242 -0.70 -16.01 0.81
N HIS A 243 -0.30 -15.05 -0.03
CA HIS A 243 -0.09 -15.35 -1.46
C HIS A 243 0.98 -16.42 -1.67
N LYS A 244 2.07 -16.35 -0.90
CA LYS A 244 3.15 -17.33 -0.96
C LYS A 244 2.67 -18.73 -0.60
N PHE A 245 1.93 -18.88 0.50
CA PHE A 245 1.39 -20.17 0.94
C PHE A 245 0.52 -20.80 -0.14
N PHE A 246 -0.50 -20.07 -0.61
CA PHE A 246 -1.43 -20.63 -1.58
C PHE A 246 -0.74 -20.96 -2.91
N GLN A 247 0.11 -20.07 -3.43
CA GLN A 247 0.80 -20.32 -4.71
C GLN A 247 1.84 -21.44 -4.60
N GLU A 248 2.55 -21.60 -3.48
CA GLU A 248 3.49 -22.73 -3.29
C GLU A 248 2.75 -24.08 -3.14
N ASN A 249 1.47 -24.08 -2.77
CA ASN A 249 0.61 -25.27 -2.72
C ASN A 249 -0.24 -25.45 -3.98
N GLY A 250 0.05 -24.75 -5.08
CA GLY A 250 -0.61 -24.96 -6.37
C GLY A 250 -1.92 -24.19 -6.59
N PHE A 251 -2.38 -23.42 -5.61
CA PHE A 251 -3.62 -22.64 -5.75
C PHE A 251 -3.44 -21.46 -6.72
N VAL A 252 -4.50 -21.19 -7.49
CA VAL A 252 -4.57 -20.03 -8.39
C VAL A 252 -5.31 -18.88 -7.71
N TRP A 253 -4.71 -17.68 -7.70
CA TRP A 253 -5.41 -16.49 -7.25
C TRP A 253 -6.47 -16.05 -8.26
N VAL A 254 -7.71 -15.89 -7.80
CA VAL A 254 -8.83 -15.42 -8.62
C VAL A 254 -9.38 -14.11 -8.05
N SER A 255 -9.58 -13.13 -8.93
CA SER A 255 -10.26 -11.87 -8.60
C SER A 255 -11.76 -12.02 -8.81
N SER A 256 -12.51 -12.30 -7.76
CA SER A 256 -13.97 -12.34 -7.81
C SER A 256 -14.57 -10.93 -8.04
N PRO A 257 -15.76 -10.83 -8.68
CA PRO A 257 -16.45 -9.56 -8.86
C PRO A 257 -16.85 -8.92 -7.52
N ILE A 258 -16.60 -7.61 -7.38
CA ILE A 258 -17.02 -6.85 -6.18
C ILE A 258 -18.48 -6.42 -6.28
N ILE A 259 -18.93 -6.03 -7.47
CA ILE A 259 -20.34 -5.67 -7.71
C ILE A 259 -21.07 -6.94 -8.13
N THR A 260 -22.15 -7.27 -7.43
CA THR A 260 -22.92 -8.50 -7.64
C THR A 260 -24.42 -8.20 -7.68
N ALA A 261 -25.17 -9.01 -8.42
CA ALA A 261 -26.63 -9.06 -8.34
C ALA A 261 -27.13 -10.26 -7.52
N SER A 262 -26.20 -11.06 -6.98
CA SER A 262 -26.46 -12.25 -6.20
C SER A 262 -26.20 -11.98 -4.73
N ASP A 263 -27.08 -12.50 -3.88
CA ASP A 263 -26.81 -12.63 -2.45
C ASP A 263 -26.11 -13.97 -2.19
N CYS A 264 -24.90 -13.91 -1.63
CA CYS A 264 -24.08 -15.08 -1.35
C CYS A 264 -24.42 -15.73 0.01
N GLU A 265 -24.86 -14.94 1.00
CA GLU A 265 -25.13 -15.41 2.36
C GLU A 265 -26.65 -15.51 2.65
N GLY A 266 -27.51 -15.03 1.74
CA GLY A 266 -28.95 -15.31 1.69
C GLY A 266 -29.82 -14.56 2.71
N ALA A 267 -29.25 -13.70 3.55
CA ALA A 267 -29.99 -12.98 4.60
C ALA A 267 -29.30 -11.72 5.15
N GLY A 268 -28.16 -11.30 4.61
CA GLY A 268 -27.40 -10.16 5.12
C GLY A 268 -27.85 -8.82 4.52
N GLU A 269 -27.81 -7.73 5.30
CA GLU A 269 -27.94 -6.38 4.72
C GLU A 269 -26.73 -6.09 3.82
N GLN A 270 -26.99 -5.76 2.55
CA GLN A 270 -25.96 -5.45 1.54
C GLN A 270 -26.01 -3.97 1.13
N PHE A 271 -24.86 -3.39 0.80
CA PHE A 271 -24.81 -2.05 0.24
C PHE A 271 -25.30 -2.07 -1.21
N CYS A 272 -26.38 -1.34 -1.49
CA CYS A 272 -26.88 -1.13 -2.84
C CYS A 272 -25.94 -0.21 -3.65
N VAL A 273 -25.64 -0.59 -4.88
CA VAL A 273 -24.85 0.19 -5.85
C VAL A 273 -25.77 0.59 -6.98
N THR A 274 -25.99 1.89 -7.15
CA THR A 274 -26.92 2.43 -8.15
C THR A 274 -26.38 3.70 -8.81
N THR A 275 -26.76 3.90 -10.07
CA THR A 275 -26.54 5.14 -10.83
C THR A 275 -27.81 5.94 -11.05
N LEU A 276 -28.97 5.43 -10.58
CA LEU A 276 -30.26 6.08 -10.73
C LEU A 276 -30.40 7.37 -9.92
N ILE A 277 -29.55 7.58 -8.91
CA ILE A 277 -29.51 8.81 -8.11
C ILE A 277 -28.48 9.76 -8.73
N PRO A 278 -28.89 10.84 -9.42
CA PRO A 278 -27.97 11.79 -10.01
C PRO A 278 -27.18 12.55 -8.93
N ASN A 279 -25.87 12.66 -9.12
CA ASN A 279 -24.93 13.31 -8.18
C ASN A 279 -24.61 14.78 -8.53
N SER A 280 -25.38 15.41 -9.41
CA SER A 280 -25.08 16.78 -9.85
C SER A 280 -25.59 17.82 -8.85
N ASN A 281 -24.67 18.37 -8.05
CA ASN A 281 -24.81 19.70 -7.44
C ASN A 281 -24.73 20.83 -8.49
N GLU A 282 -25.04 20.56 -9.76
CA GLU A 282 -25.23 21.59 -10.79
C GLU A 282 -26.73 21.78 -10.98
N GLY A 283 -27.28 22.78 -10.29
CA GLY A 283 -28.59 23.36 -10.59
C GLY A 283 -29.81 22.58 -10.09
N GLY A 284 -30.30 22.92 -8.90
CA GLY A 284 -31.73 23.13 -8.64
C GLY A 284 -32.65 21.91 -8.52
N ASP A 285 -32.72 21.01 -9.50
CA ASP A 285 -33.83 20.06 -9.63
C ASP A 285 -33.40 18.76 -10.30
N SER A 286 -32.79 17.86 -9.54
CA SER A 286 -32.95 16.43 -9.85
C SER A 286 -33.51 15.77 -8.59
N PRO A 287 -34.84 15.86 -8.40
CA PRO A 287 -35.45 15.35 -7.19
C PRO A 287 -35.38 13.82 -7.23
N VAL A 288 -35.47 13.19 -6.06
CA VAL A 288 -35.72 11.74 -5.93
C VAL A 288 -36.89 11.27 -6.83
N SER A 289 -37.79 12.18 -7.23
CA SER A 289 -38.85 11.96 -8.22
C SER A 289 -38.38 11.66 -9.64
N ALA A 290 -37.11 11.87 -9.98
CA ALA A 290 -36.52 11.52 -11.27
C ALA A 290 -36.02 10.07 -11.32
N ILE A 291 -36.04 9.34 -10.19
CA ILE A 291 -35.76 7.91 -10.18
C ILE A 291 -36.85 7.22 -11.01
N PRO A 292 -36.49 6.49 -12.08
CA PRO A 292 -37.46 5.78 -12.91
C PRO A 292 -38.30 4.83 -12.06
N THR A 293 -39.62 4.87 -12.26
CA THR A 293 -40.55 3.97 -11.59
C THR A 293 -41.33 3.11 -12.59
N THR A 294 -41.67 1.91 -12.17
CA THR A 294 -42.58 1.01 -12.88
C THR A 294 -44.03 1.51 -12.75
N GLU A 295 -44.94 0.94 -13.53
CA GLU A 295 -46.39 1.20 -13.41
C GLU A 295 -46.94 0.94 -12.00
N SER A 296 -46.30 0.04 -11.23
CA SER A 296 -46.62 -0.25 -9.84
C SER A 296 -46.04 0.76 -8.82
N GLY A 297 -45.35 1.80 -9.27
CA GLY A 297 -44.72 2.83 -8.43
C GLY A 297 -43.43 2.38 -7.73
N SER A 298 -42.92 1.18 -8.03
CA SER A 298 -41.62 0.70 -7.54
C SER A 298 -40.48 1.24 -8.40
N VAL A 299 -39.24 1.26 -7.90
CA VAL A 299 -38.07 1.66 -8.71
C VAL A 299 -37.90 0.71 -9.91
N ASP A 300 -37.79 1.27 -11.11
CA ASP A 300 -37.49 0.54 -12.34
C ASP A 300 -35.98 0.32 -12.48
N TRP A 301 -35.51 -0.82 -11.97
CA TRP A 301 -34.10 -1.21 -12.02
C TRP A 301 -33.59 -1.55 -13.42
N SER A 302 -34.46 -1.72 -14.41
CA SER A 302 -34.04 -1.95 -15.81
C SER A 302 -33.31 -0.74 -16.40
N GLN A 303 -33.53 0.44 -15.82
CA GLN A 303 -32.89 1.70 -16.19
C GLN A 303 -31.59 1.97 -15.42
N ASP A 304 -31.22 1.13 -14.44
CA ASP A 304 -29.94 1.27 -13.75
C ASP A 304 -28.79 0.72 -14.62
N PHE A 305 -27.55 0.99 -14.23
CA PHE A 305 -26.35 0.67 -15.02
C PHE A 305 -26.25 -0.80 -15.45
N PHE A 306 -26.66 -1.73 -14.58
CA PHE A 306 -26.62 -3.17 -14.86
C PHE A 306 -27.95 -3.74 -15.37
N GLY A 307 -28.97 -2.90 -15.56
CA GLY A 307 -30.34 -3.31 -15.92
C GLY A 307 -31.04 -4.17 -14.87
N LYS A 308 -30.49 -4.23 -13.65
CA LYS A 308 -31.02 -4.93 -12.48
C LYS A 308 -30.35 -4.39 -11.23
N ARG A 309 -30.90 -4.74 -10.07
CA ARG A 309 -30.31 -4.43 -8.75
C ARG A 309 -28.88 -4.97 -8.65
N ALA A 310 -28.01 -4.13 -8.12
CA ALA A 310 -26.61 -4.46 -7.88
C ALA A 310 -26.18 -4.04 -6.48
N TYR A 311 -25.23 -4.77 -5.93
CA TYR A 311 -24.79 -4.68 -4.55
C TYR A 311 -23.28 -4.81 -4.46
N LEU A 312 -22.69 -4.36 -3.36
CA LEU A 312 -21.34 -4.75 -2.98
C LEU A 312 -21.37 -6.15 -2.37
N THR A 313 -20.47 -7.02 -2.83
CA THR A 313 -20.46 -8.42 -2.42
C THR A 313 -20.09 -8.60 -0.94
N VAL A 314 -20.75 -9.56 -0.30
CA VAL A 314 -20.43 -10.02 1.05
C VAL A 314 -19.36 -11.10 1.04
N SER A 315 -19.22 -11.85 -0.06
CA SER A 315 -18.30 -12.98 -0.24
C SER A 315 -18.04 -13.28 -1.71
N GLY A 316 -16.84 -13.77 -2.04
CA GLY A 316 -16.48 -14.27 -3.36
C GLY A 316 -16.72 -15.78 -3.55
N GLN A 317 -17.24 -16.48 -2.53
CA GLN A 317 -17.30 -17.94 -2.46
C GLN A 317 -18.02 -18.57 -3.66
N LEU A 318 -19.26 -18.15 -3.97
CA LEU A 318 -20.01 -18.69 -5.11
C LEU A 318 -19.28 -18.53 -6.44
N ASN A 319 -18.54 -17.42 -6.62
CA ASN A 319 -17.69 -17.27 -7.79
C ASN A 319 -16.49 -18.23 -7.71
N GLY A 320 -15.88 -18.36 -6.53
CA GLY A 320 -14.79 -19.29 -6.25
C GLY A 320 -15.11 -20.73 -6.66
N GLU A 321 -16.27 -21.24 -6.27
CA GLU A 321 -16.76 -22.58 -6.64
C GLU A 321 -16.72 -22.81 -8.15
N THR A 322 -17.23 -21.84 -8.93
CA THR A 322 -17.20 -21.95 -10.40
C THR A 322 -15.78 -22.02 -10.97
N TYR A 323 -14.84 -21.29 -10.37
CA TYR A 323 -13.44 -21.33 -10.79
C TYR A 323 -12.73 -22.60 -10.34
N ALA A 324 -13.04 -23.13 -9.15
CA ALA A 324 -12.47 -24.37 -8.64
C ALA A 324 -12.78 -25.55 -9.59
N THR A 325 -13.99 -25.61 -10.15
CA THR A 325 -14.33 -26.63 -11.17
C THR A 325 -13.51 -26.54 -12.46
N ALA A 326 -12.86 -25.41 -12.73
CA ALA A 326 -12.05 -25.18 -13.94
C ALA A 326 -10.54 -25.18 -13.66
N LEU A 327 -10.12 -24.80 -12.46
CA LEU A 327 -8.73 -24.55 -12.08
C LEU A 327 -8.25 -25.45 -10.94
N SER A 328 -9.08 -26.38 -10.48
CA SER A 328 -8.89 -27.19 -9.27
C SER A 328 -8.91 -26.33 -8.01
N ASP A 329 -7.75 -25.88 -7.53
CA ASP A 329 -7.64 -25.16 -6.27
C ASP A 329 -7.46 -23.67 -6.52
N ILE A 330 -8.32 -22.84 -5.92
CA ILE A 330 -8.29 -21.40 -6.08
C ILE A 330 -8.36 -20.70 -4.74
N TYR A 331 -8.01 -19.42 -4.72
CA TYR A 331 -8.34 -18.55 -3.59
C TYR A 331 -8.67 -17.15 -4.05
N THR A 332 -9.63 -16.53 -3.38
CA THR A 332 -9.86 -15.08 -3.47
C THR A 332 -9.00 -14.36 -2.44
N PHE A 333 -8.65 -13.11 -2.74
CA PHE A 333 -8.11 -12.18 -1.75
C PHE A 333 -8.55 -10.79 -2.15
N GLY A 334 -9.66 -10.32 -1.57
CA GLY A 334 -10.33 -9.10 -1.99
C GLY A 334 -11.18 -8.44 -0.90
N PRO A 335 -11.67 -7.22 -1.17
CA PRO A 335 -12.55 -6.52 -0.24
C PRO A 335 -13.96 -7.11 -0.28
N THR A 336 -14.59 -7.17 0.88
CA THR A 336 -16.00 -7.52 1.06
C THR A 336 -16.68 -6.56 2.03
N PHE A 337 -18.01 -6.52 1.96
CA PHE A 337 -18.80 -5.47 2.58
C PHE A 337 -19.98 -6.04 3.35
N ARG A 338 -20.28 -5.47 4.52
CA ARG A 338 -21.46 -5.81 5.33
C ARG A 338 -22.16 -4.53 5.73
N ALA A 339 -23.46 -4.41 5.41
CA ALA A 339 -24.22 -3.20 5.66
C ALA A 339 -24.94 -3.19 7.01
N GLU A 340 -24.74 -4.22 7.83
CA GLU A 340 -25.30 -4.31 9.17
C GLU A 340 -24.95 -3.07 10.02
N ASN A 341 -25.96 -2.48 10.67
CA ASN A 341 -25.77 -1.34 11.56
C ASN A 341 -25.16 -1.77 12.91
N SER A 342 -23.88 -2.14 12.89
CA SER A 342 -23.17 -2.70 14.03
C SER A 342 -21.90 -1.89 14.36
N ASN A 343 -21.99 -1.04 15.39
CA ASN A 343 -20.85 -0.25 15.86
C ASN A 343 -20.15 -0.92 17.04
N THR A 344 -19.31 -1.92 16.77
CA THR A 344 -18.52 -2.61 17.79
C THR A 344 -17.02 -2.44 17.53
N SER A 345 -16.19 -2.81 18.52
CA SER A 345 -14.73 -2.77 18.37
C SER A 345 -14.16 -3.77 17.34
N ARG A 346 -14.98 -4.70 16.82
CA ARG A 346 -14.55 -5.80 15.95
C ARG A 346 -15.22 -5.80 14.58
N HIS A 347 -16.27 -5.01 14.37
CA HIS A 347 -16.99 -4.95 13.10
C HIS A 347 -16.51 -3.80 12.22
N LEU A 348 -16.46 -4.06 10.92
CA LEU A 348 -16.16 -3.09 9.88
C LEU A 348 -17.16 -3.30 8.75
N ALA A 349 -17.65 -2.20 8.17
CA ALA A 349 -18.51 -2.26 6.99
C ALA A 349 -17.75 -2.67 5.71
N GLU A 350 -16.43 -2.44 5.70
CA GLU A 350 -15.51 -2.86 4.64
C GLU A 350 -14.32 -3.58 5.29
N PHE A 351 -14.06 -4.80 4.85
CA PHE A 351 -12.91 -5.60 5.28
C PHE A 351 -12.41 -6.45 4.12
N TRP A 352 -11.34 -7.22 4.35
CA TRP A 352 -10.73 -8.06 3.32
C TRP A 352 -10.87 -9.51 3.73
N MET A 353 -11.34 -10.35 2.82
CA MET A 353 -11.44 -11.78 3.00
C MET A 353 -10.44 -12.52 2.12
N ILE A 354 -10.11 -13.72 2.57
CA ILE A 354 -9.27 -14.70 1.89
C ILE A 354 -10.10 -15.98 1.90
N GLU A 355 -10.55 -16.40 0.73
CA GLU A 355 -11.52 -17.48 0.58
C GLU A 355 -10.92 -18.53 -0.36
N PRO A 356 -10.25 -19.57 0.17
CA PRO A 356 -9.80 -20.71 -0.63
C PRO A 356 -10.98 -21.61 -0.97
N GLU A 357 -10.92 -22.22 -2.16
CA GLU A 357 -11.87 -23.23 -2.62
C GLU A 357 -11.08 -24.37 -3.27
N LEU A 358 -11.37 -25.62 -2.88
CA LEU A 358 -10.59 -26.79 -3.25
C LEU A 358 -11.48 -27.79 -3.99
N ALA A 359 -11.12 -28.16 -5.22
CA ALA A 359 -11.87 -29.17 -5.96
C ALA A 359 -11.57 -30.57 -5.42
N PHE A 360 -12.61 -31.42 -5.34
CA PHE A 360 -12.50 -32.80 -4.83
C PHE A 360 -12.10 -32.94 -3.36
N ALA A 361 -12.04 -31.84 -2.60
CA ALA A 361 -11.79 -31.85 -1.17
C ALA A 361 -13.06 -32.19 -0.38
N ASP A 362 -12.89 -32.91 0.73
CA ASP A 362 -13.91 -33.03 1.76
C ASP A 362 -13.65 -32.05 2.93
N LEU A 363 -14.42 -32.20 4.02
CA LEU A 363 -14.29 -31.33 5.19
C LEU A 363 -12.96 -31.53 5.92
N ASP A 364 -12.41 -32.74 5.94
CA ASP A 364 -11.13 -33.02 6.59
C ASP A 364 -9.98 -32.37 5.81
N ASP A 365 -10.05 -32.39 4.48
CA ASP A 365 -9.12 -31.67 3.60
C ASP A 365 -9.18 -30.16 3.83
N ASP A 366 -10.39 -29.57 3.92
CA ASP A 366 -10.56 -28.14 4.20
C ASP A 366 -10.00 -27.75 5.57
N MET A 367 -10.30 -28.52 6.61
CA MET A 367 -9.74 -28.30 7.96
C MET A 367 -8.21 -28.42 7.97
N ALA A 368 -7.65 -29.36 7.22
CA ALA A 368 -6.21 -29.51 7.07
C ALA A 368 -5.58 -28.31 6.35
N CYS A 369 -6.19 -27.84 5.27
CA CYS A 369 -5.79 -26.63 4.55
C CYS A 369 -5.81 -25.40 5.47
N ALA A 370 -6.90 -25.17 6.18
CA ALA A 370 -7.06 -24.07 7.14
C ALA A 370 -5.99 -24.14 8.25
N THR A 371 -5.74 -25.33 8.81
CA THR A 371 -4.72 -25.54 9.83
C THR A 371 -3.32 -25.25 9.30
N ALA A 372 -2.97 -25.78 8.13
CA ALA A 372 -1.68 -25.54 7.49
C ALA A 372 -1.47 -24.06 7.16
N TYR A 373 -2.50 -23.39 6.66
CA TYR A 373 -2.49 -21.95 6.37
C TYR A 373 -2.25 -21.12 7.63
N LEU A 374 -3.00 -21.37 8.69
CA LEU A 374 -2.87 -20.64 9.96
C LEU A 374 -1.51 -20.90 10.60
N GLN A 375 -1.04 -22.15 10.61
CA GLN A 375 0.29 -22.49 11.10
C GLN A 375 1.38 -21.86 10.24
N CYS A 376 1.27 -21.82 8.91
CA CYS A 376 2.26 -21.15 8.07
C CYS A 376 2.35 -19.64 8.38
N ASN A 377 1.19 -18.99 8.55
CA ASN A 377 1.12 -17.56 8.88
C ASN A 377 1.57 -17.25 10.33
N MET A 378 1.24 -18.12 11.29
CA MET A 378 1.57 -17.94 12.70
C MET A 378 2.98 -18.43 13.07
N CYS A 379 3.48 -19.52 12.46
CA CYS A 379 4.55 -20.33 13.05
C CYS A 379 5.96 -20.18 12.50
N TRP A 380 6.35 -19.21 11.65
CA TRP A 380 7.81 -19.12 11.37
C TRP A 380 8.45 -17.74 11.20
N ARG A 381 7.97 -16.88 10.29
CA ARG A 381 8.76 -15.68 9.91
C ARG A 381 8.22 -14.38 10.49
N ILE A 382 6.93 -14.35 10.76
CA ILE A 382 6.18 -13.17 11.22
C ILE A 382 6.23 -13.14 12.76
N ALA A 383 5.86 -14.23 13.45
CA ALA A 383 6.00 -14.32 14.89
C ALA A 383 7.44 -14.20 15.38
N LYS A 384 8.46 -14.80 14.73
CA LYS A 384 9.84 -14.70 15.23
C LYS A 384 10.39 -13.27 15.22
N LYS A 385 10.09 -12.47 14.19
CA LYS A 385 10.51 -11.06 14.15
C LYS A 385 9.57 -10.15 14.93
N ILE A 386 8.26 -10.40 14.95
CA ILE A 386 7.27 -9.55 15.64
C ILE A 386 7.24 -9.82 17.14
N TRP A 387 7.38 -11.07 17.59
CA TRP A 387 7.48 -11.42 19.00
C TRP A 387 8.77 -10.86 19.59
N ILE A 388 9.94 -11.06 18.96
CA ILE A 388 11.20 -10.38 19.36
C ILE A 388 11.00 -8.86 19.47
N PHE A 389 10.25 -8.26 18.54
CA PHE A 389 10.04 -6.82 18.47
C PHE A 389 8.96 -6.27 19.41
N LEU A 390 7.98 -7.08 19.80
CA LEU A 390 6.91 -6.70 20.74
C LEU A 390 7.25 -7.05 22.19
N THR A 391 8.09 -8.07 22.45
CA THR A 391 8.45 -8.49 23.82
C THR A 391 9.81 -7.99 24.31
N LEU A 392 10.83 -7.79 23.46
CA LEU A 392 12.16 -7.36 23.94
C LEU A 392 12.33 -5.85 24.09
N GLY A 393 11.21 -5.16 24.35
CA GLY A 393 11.24 -3.81 24.92
C GLY A 393 11.84 -3.72 26.33
N LEU A 394 12.31 -4.83 26.94
CA LEU A 394 13.01 -4.83 28.24
C LEU A 394 14.04 -5.98 28.36
N ARG A 395 15.31 -5.58 28.60
CA ARG A 395 16.50 -6.24 29.22
C ARG A 395 17.05 -7.58 28.69
N LYS A 396 18.36 -7.56 28.40
CA LYS A 396 19.28 -8.71 28.30
C LYS A 396 19.14 -9.63 29.53
N GLY A 397 19.10 -10.95 29.32
CA GLY A 397 19.59 -11.92 30.31
C GLY A 397 18.63 -12.96 30.90
N SER A 398 17.61 -13.45 30.20
CA SER A 398 16.89 -14.67 30.65
C SER A 398 16.77 -15.69 29.53
N SER A 399 17.33 -16.89 29.74
CA SER A 399 17.04 -18.06 28.92
C SER A 399 15.64 -18.54 29.28
N ILE A 400 14.71 -18.51 28.33
CA ILE A 400 13.40 -19.12 28.50
C ILE A 400 13.37 -20.35 27.60
N ASP A 401 13.19 -21.51 28.22
CA ASP A 401 13.11 -22.80 27.55
C ASP A 401 11.72 -22.96 26.91
N LEU A 402 11.69 -22.80 25.59
CA LEU A 402 10.48 -22.66 24.76
C LEU A 402 9.54 -23.89 24.72
N PRO A 403 9.97 -25.15 24.92
CA PRO A 403 9.06 -26.31 24.90
C PRO A 403 8.06 -26.33 26.07
N MET A 404 8.39 -25.67 27.19
CA MET A 404 7.56 -25.74 28.41
C MET A 404 6.35 -24.79 28.35
N LEU A 405 6.44 -23.70 27.58
CA LEU A 405 5.35 -22.72 27.47
C LEU A 405 4.22 -23.21 26.54
N LEU A 406 4.55 -23.98 25.50
CA LEU A 406 3.57 -24.53 24.55
C LEU A 406 2.58 -25.51 25.20
N ARG A 407 3.00 -26.24 26.23
CA ARG A 407 2.11 -27.18 26.96
C ARG A 407 1.02 -26.49 27.77
N ARG A 408 1.16 -25.20 28.11
CA ARG A 408 0.19 -24.49 28.95
C ARG A 408 -0.86 -23.70 28.18
N THR A 409 -0.69 -23.47 26.88
CA THR A 409 -1.60 -22.63 26.08
C THR A 409 -2.51 -23.42 25.13
N LEU A 410 -2.25 -24.72 24.95
CA LEU A 410 -3.11 -25.63 24.16
C LEU A 410 -4.11 -26.44 25.02
N CYS A 411 -4.13 -26.21 26.34
CA CYS A 411 -5.04 -26.89 27.29
C CYS A 411 -5.89 -25.90 28.13
N SER A 412 -6.19 -24.71 27.61
CA SER A 412 -7.10 -23.76 28.27
C SER A 412 -8.00 -23.04 27.28
#